data_AF-A0A7U3Y505-F1
#
_entry.id   AF-A0A7U3Y505-F1
#
_cell.length_a   1.000
_cell.length_b   1.000
_cell.length_c   1.000
_cell.angle_alpha   90.00
_cell.angle_beta   90.00
_cell.angle_gamma   90.00
#
_symmetry.space_group_name_H-M   'P 1'
#
loop_
_entity.id
_entity.type
_entity.pdbx_description
1 polymer ?
#
loop_
_entity_poly.entity_id
_entity_poly.type
_entity_poly.pdbx_seq_one_letter_code
_entity_poly.pdbx_strand_id
1 'polypeptide(L)'
;MFVKKGFISPLQITLASILCLTISGCANTQVNNPREAVINSTRGAVDMLIMDQPVYRNAIANEKNKVTNALLYTTLKKVGVLRELEKEIGNNYVIEEDLSLAKLNQLCWTTKFLQHYRNDLSAESQADYQKVYAWVDAKQSLWIKKLNESFSKDELGENDCRN
;
A
#
# COMPACT_ATOMS: atom_id res chain seq x y z
N MET A 1 -33.04 50.92 -37.49
CA MET A 1 -31.90 50.66 -36.59
C MET A 1 -32.01 49.20 -36.12
N PHE A 2 -31.40 48.26 -36.84
CA PHE A 2 -31.51 46.83 -36.56
C PHE A 2 -30.35 46.36 -35.68
N VAL A 3 -30.64 46.00 -34.44
CA VAL A 3 -29.69 45.35 -33.54
C VAL A 3 -29.61 43.87 -33.94
N LYS A 4 -28.46 43.44 -34.50
CA LYS A 4 -28.16 42.02 -34.72
C LYS A 4 -28.03 41.33 -33.37
N LYS A 5 -29.00 40.48 -32.99
CA LYS A 5 -28.82 39.50 -31.91
C LYS A 5 -27.81 38.46 -32.39
N GLY A 6 -26.64 38.42 -31.74
CA GLY A 6 -25.62 37.40 -31.98
C GLY A 6 -26.16 36.02 -31.60
N PHE A 7 -26.24 35.14 -32.59
CA PHE A 7 -26.65 33.75 -32.40
C PHE A 7 -25.41 32.97 -31.95
N ILE A 8 -25.32 32.66 -30.66
CA ILE A 8 -24.26 31.81 -30.12
C ILE A 8 -24.61 30.37 -30.55
N SER A 9 -23.75 29.76 -31.36
CA SER A 9 -24.02 28.40 -31.86
C SER A 9 -23.89 27.38 -30.71
N PRO A 10 -24.70 26.30 -30.69
CA PRO A 10 -24.63 25.27 -29.66
C PRO A 10 -23.23 24.62 -29.53
N LEU A 11 -22.45 24.65 -30.62
CA LEU A 11 -21.07 24.17 -30.69
C LEU A 11 -20.10 25.01 -29.83
N GLN A 12 -20.34 26.32 -29.73
CA GLN A 12 -19.52 27.22 -28.89
C GLN A 12 -19.80 27.02 -27.40
N ILE A 13 -21.02 26.63 -27.05
CA ILE A 13 -21.41 26.32 -25.66
C ILE A 13 -20.76 24.99 -25.23
N THR A 14 -20.79 23.97 -26.09
CA THR A 14 -20.14 22.67 -25.80
C THR A 14 -18.62 22.78 -25.68
N LEU A 15 -17.96 23.59 -26.52
CA LEU A 15 -16.52 23.81 -26.42
C LEU A 15 -16.11 24.50 -25.11
N ALA A 16 -16.90 25.48 -24.65
CA ALA A 16 -16.66 26.18 -23.39
C ALA A 16 -16.86 25.26 -22.17
N SER A 17 -17.85 24.38 -22.20
CA SER A 17 -18.09 23.40 -21.12
C SER A 17 -16.99 22.37 -21.00
N ILE A 18 -16.43 21.89 -22.14
CA ILE A 18 -15.29 20.96 -22.14
C ILE A 18 -14.02 21.66 -21.64
N LEU A 19 -13.78 22.92 -22.03
CA LEU A 19 -12.64 23.69 -21.56
C LEU A 19 -12.67 23.91 -20.04
N CYS A 20 -13.85 24.22 -19.46
CA CYS A 20 -14.00 24.36 -18.00
C CYS A 20 -13.78 23.05 -17.22
N LEU A 21 -14.08 21.89 -17.81
CA LEU A 21 -13.81 20.58 -17.18
C LEU A 21 -12.32 20.19 -17.25
N THR A 22 -11.55 20.74 -18.20
CA THR A 22 -10.10 20.48 -18.29
C THR A 22 -9.27 21.27 -17.27
N ILE A 23 -9.79 22.37 -16.73
CA ILE A 23 -9.07 23.21 -15.73
C ILE A 23 -9.26 22.69 -14.30
N SER A 24 -10.30 21.90 -14.04
CA SER A 24 -10.54 21.23 -12.75
C SER A 24 -10.01 19.78 -12.72
N GLY A 25 -9.45 19.29 -13.83
CA GLY A 25 -9.07 17.88 -14.02
C GLY A 25 -7.85 17.40 -13.26
N CYS A 26 -7.00 18.28 -12.72
CA CYS A 26 -5.95 17.95 -11.75
C CYS A 26 -5.73 19.19 -10.88
N ALA A 27 -6.67 19.49 -9.98
CA ALA A 27 -6.29 20.28 -8.81
C ALA A 27 -5.26 19.45 -8.05
N ASN A 28 -3.97 19.64 -8.37
CA ASN A 28 -2.89 19.30 -7.47
C ASN A 28 -3.27 19.96 -6.14
N THR A 29 -3.73 19.16 -5.18
CA THR A 29 -3.59 19.51 -3.79
C THR A 29 -2.09 19.72 -3.61
N GLN A 30 -1.65 20.98 -3.70
CA GLN A 30 -0.31 21.34 -3.32
C GLN A 30 -0.22 20.96 -1.85
N VAL A 31 0.34 19.78 -1.58
CA VAL A 31 0.69 19.39 -0.24
C VAL A 31 1.83 20.32 0.12
N ASN A 32 1.50 21.44 0.77
CA ASN A 32 2.46 22.47 1.16
C ASN A 32 3.50 21.97 2.18
N ASN A 33 3.40 20.69 2.56
CA ASN A 33 4.27 20.00 3.48
C ASN A 33 4.82 18.71 2.85
N PRO A 34 6.09 18.69 2.41
CA PRO A 34 6.72 17.50 1.83
C PRO A 34 6.58 16.25 2.70
N ARG A 35 6.64 16.39 4.04
CA ARG A 35 6.46 15.27 4.96
C ARG A 35 5.07 14.65 4.86
N GLU A 36 4.04 15.48 4.78
CA GLU A 36 2.65 15.01 4.65
C GLU A 36 2.43 14.30 3.31
N ALA A 37 3.11 14.73 2.25
CA ALA A 37 3.07 14.05 0.96
C ALA A 37 3.61 12.62 1.10
N VAL A 38 4.76 12.45 1.76
CA VAL A 38 5.34 11.12 1.99
C VAL A 38 4.45 10.27 2.90
N ILE A 39 3.84 10.84 3.95
CA ILE A 39 2.86 10.11 4.80
C ILE A 39 1.67 9.62 3.97
N ASN A 40 1.14 10.45 3.09
CA ASN A 40 0.03 10.06 2.21
C ASN A 40 0.45 8.97 1.22
N SER A 41 1.66 9.05 0.67
CA SER A 41 2.24 7.97 -0.15
C SER A 41 2.41 6.67 0.65
N THR A 42 2.84 6.74 1.91
CA THR A 42 2.95 5.57 2.82
C THR A 42 1.60 4.92 3.04
N ARG A 43 0.54 5.70 3.29
CA ARG A 43 -0.84 5.18 3.43
C ARG A 43 -1.29 4.45 2.17
N GLY A 44 -1.04 5.02 0.99
CA GLY A 44 -1.34 4.37 -0.29
C GLY A 44 -0.55 3.06 -0.49
N ALA A 45 0.73 3.04 -0.12
CA ALA A 45 1.56 1.84 -0.19
C ALA A 45 1.09 0.74 0.77
N VAL A 46 0.66 1.11 1.98
CA VAL A 46 0.04 0.18 2.93
C VAL A 46 -1.25 -0.42 2.37
N ASP A 47 -2.14 0.42 1.85
CA ASP A 47 -3.42 -0.05 1.30
C ASP A 47 -3.19 -0.98 0.09
N MET A 48 -2.17 -0.73 -0.73
CA MET A 48 -1.77 -1.63 -1.82
C MET A 48 -1.39 -3.04 -1.33
N LEU A 49 -0.71 -3.13 -0.18
CA LEU A 49 -0.31 -4.41 0.40
C LEU A 49 -1.47 -5.11 1.09
N ILE A 50 -2.29 -4.36 1.82
CA ILE A 50 -3.47 -4.89 2.52
C ILE A 50 -4.49 -5.47 1.53
N MET A 51 -4.67 -4.86 0.36
CA MET A 51 -5.56 -5.41 -0.68
C MET A 51 -5.16 -6.82 -1.15
N ASP A 52 -3.87 -7.16 -1.08
CA ASP A 52 -3.37 -8.49 -1.46
C ASP A 52 -3.52 -9.54 -0.33
N GLN A 53 -4.02 -9.18 0.85
CA GLN A 53 -4.14 -10.08 2.02
C GLN A 53 -4.82 -11.42 1.70
N PRO A 54 -5.96 -11.49 0.99
CA PRO A 54 -6.57 -12.77 0.63
C PRO A 54 -5.67 -13.61 -0.28
N VAL A 55 -4.89 -12.96 -1.16
CA VAL A 55 -3.95 -13.62 -2.07
C VAL A 55 -2.78 -14.20 -1.30
N TYR A 56 -2.24 -13.47 -0.32
CA TYR A 56 -1.18 -13.96 0.58
C TYR A 56 -1.62 -15.18 1.38
N ARG A 57 -2.82 -15.13 1.98
CA ARG A 57 -3.40 -16.26 2.73
C ARG A 57 -3.55 -17.50 1.86
N ASN A 58 -4.16 -17.33 0.69
CA ASN A 58 -4.35 -18.42 -0.25
C ASN A 58 -3.02 -18.96 -0.77
N ALA A 59 -2.04 -18.10 -1.06
CA ALA A 59 -0.73 -18.55 -1.50
C ALA A 59 -0.09 -19.47 -0.44
N ILE A 60 0.00 -19.03 0.81
CA ILE A 60 0.57 -19.80 1.93
C ILE A 60 -0.12 -21.17 2.10
N ALA A 61 -1.44 -21.23 1.92
CA ALA A 61 -2.20 -22.47 2.09
C ALA A 61 -2.07 -23.46 0.92
N ASN A 62 -1.47 -23.06 -0.21
CA ASN A 62 -1.41 -23.85 -1.43
C ASN A 62 0.04 -24.13 -1.88
N GLU A 63 0.20 -25.10 -2.77
CA GLU A 63 1.50 -25.38 -3.38
C GLU A 63 1.99 -24.18 -4.20
N LYS A 64 3.28 -23.86 -4.02
CA LYS A 64 3.92 -22.77 -4.74
C LYS A 64 3.89 -23.02 -6.25
N ASN A 65 3.50 -22.00 -6.99
CA ASN A 65 3.52 -22.01 -8.44
C ASN A 65 4.16 -20.73 -9.00
N LYS A 66 4.18 -20.58 -10.33
CA LYS A 66 4.76 -19.41 -11.01
C LYS A 66 4.08 -18.10 -10.61
N VAL A 67 2.78 -18.11 -10.33
CA VAL A 67 2.03 -16.93 -9.86
C VAL A 67 2.46 -16.55 -8.45
N THR A 68 2.56 -17.53 -7.54
CA THR A 68 3.09 -17.29 -6.19
C THR A 68 4.52 -16.74 -6.22
N ASN A 69 5.36 -17.22 -7.14
CA ASN A 69 6.71 -16.71 -7.30
C ASN A 69 6.72 -15.25 -7.79
N ALA A 70 5.90 -14.91 -8.79
CA ALA A 70 5.75 -13.53 -9.24
C ALA A 70 5.22 -12.63 -8.11
N LEU A 71 4.22 -13.11 -7.36
CA LEU A 71 3.67 -12.41 -6.20
C LEU A 71 4.77 -12.12 -5.17
N LEU A 72 5.59 -13.12 -4.80
CA LEU A 72 6.73 -12.96 -3.90
C LEU A 72 7.65 -11.80 -4.31
N TYR A 73 8.14 -11.80 -5.55
CA TYR A 73 9.03 -10.73 -6.03
C TYR A 73 8.34 -9.36 -6.08
N THR A 74 7.06 -9.30 -6.45
CA THR A 74 6.33 -8.03 -6.45
C THR A 74 6.09 -7.51 -5.03
N THR A 75 5.77 -8.38 -4.08
CA THR A 75 5.59 -8.02 -2.67
C THR A 75 6.90 -7.56 -2.04
N LEU A 76 8.03 -8.21 -2.34
CA LEU A 76 9.35 -7.75 -1.91
C LEU A 76 9.65 -6.32 -2.37
N LYS A 77 9.29 -5.99 -3.61
CA LYS A 77 9.43 -4.62 -4.14
C LYS A 77 8.49 -3.63 -3.47
N LYS A 78 7.21 -3.98 -3.30
CA LYS A 78 6.21 -3.14 -2.60
C LYS A 78 6.63 -2.86 -1.16
N VAL A 79 7.10 -3.88 -0.44
CA VAL A 79 7.62 -3.72 0.93
C VAL A 79 8.92 -2.92 0.96
N GLY A 80 9.79 -3.09 -0.05
CA GLY A 80 10.97 -2.25 -0.22
C GLY A 80 10.62 -0.77 -0.36
N VAL A 81 9.59 -0.43 -1.13
CA VAL A 81 9.05 0.93 -1.24
C VAL A 81 8.52 1.41 0.12
N LEU A 82 7.68 0.60 0.78
CA LEU A 82 7.12 0.96 2.08
C LEU A 82 8.22 1.26 3.13
N ARG A 83 9.28 0.44 3.15
CA ARG A 83 10.45 0.63 4.02
C ARG A 83 11.16 1.95 3.73
N GLU A 84 11.41 2.29 2.47
CA GLU A 84 12.07 3.56 2.13
C GLU A 84 11.19 4.77 2.43
N LEU A 85 9.87 4.67 2.24
CA LEU A 85 8.93 5.74 2.62
C LEU A 85 8.91 5.98 4.14
N GLU A 86 8.85 4.92 4.96
CA GLU A 86 8.94 5.05 6.42
C GLU A 86 10.25 5.73 6.85
N LYS A 87 11.36 5.33 6.24
CA LYS A 87 12.68 5.93 6.49
C LYS A 87 12.75 7.39 6.05
N GLU A 88 12.18 7.74 4.89
CA GLU A 88 12.18 9.09 4.34
C GLU A 88 11.39 10.07 5.21
N ILE A 89 10.28 9.64 5.81
CA ILE A 89 9.51 10.48 6.74
C ILE A 89 10.35 10.87 7.97
N GLY A 90 11.20 9.95 8.45
CA GLY A 90 12.10 10.17 9.58
C GLY A 90 11.37 10.55 10.89
N ASN A 91 12.07 11.25 11.79
CA ASN A 91 11.50 11.75 13.06
C ASN A 91 10.80 10.66 13.90
N ASN A 92 11.39 9.47 13.97
CA ASN A 92 10.85 8.31 14.68
C ASN A 92 9.46 7.86 14.21
N TYR A 93 9.05 8.28 13.01
CA TYR A 93 7.81 7.80 12.41
C TYR A 93 7.84 6.28 12.25
N VAL A 94 6.75 5.64 12.65
CA VAL A 94 6.53 4.22 12.42
C VAL A 94 5.11 3.97 11.92
N ILE A 95 4.98 3.11 10.90
CA ILE A 95 3.72 2.89 10.19
C ILE A 95 2.61 2.39 11.13
N GLU A 96 2.93 1.48 12.05
CA GLU A 96 1.96 0.85 12.96
C GLU A 96 1.30 1.80 13.97
N GLU A 97 1.77 3.03 14.12
CA GLU A 97 1.11 4.04 14.96
C GLU A 97 -0.04 4.74 14.23
N ASP A 98 -0.02 4.74 12.90
CA ASP A 98 -1.06 5.34 12.05
C ASP A 98 -2.15 4.33 11.61
N LEU A 99 -2.02 3.06 11.99
CA LEU A 99 -2.93 1.99 11.55
C LEU A 99 -3.90 1.57 12.65
N SER A 100 -5.15 1.31 12.26
CA SER A 100 -6.06 0.55 13.12
C SER A 100 -5.55 -0.87 13.31
N LEU A 101 -5.91 -1.51 14.42
CA LEU A 101 -5.55 -2.91 14.69
C LEU A 101 -6.01 -3.87 13.58
N ALA A 102 -7.17 -3.60 12.97
CA ALA A 102 -7.65 -4.37 11.83
C ALA A 102 -6.72 -4.24 10.60
N LYS A 103 -6.33 -3.01 10.23
CA LYS A 103 -5.36 -2.79 9.14
C LYS A 103 -4.00 -3.38 9.47
N LEU A 104 -3.57 -3.30 10.73
CA LEU A 104 -2.31 -3.91 11.18
C LEU A 104 -2.33 -5.43 11.02
N ASN A 105 -3.42 -6.10 11.39
CA ASN A 105 -3.60 -7.53 11.16
C ASN A 105 -3.56 -7.88 9.66
N GLN A 106 -4.18 -7.07 8.81
CA GLN A 106 -4.12 -7.31 7.36
C GLN A 106 -2.71 -7.11 6.81
N LEU A 107 -2.00 -6.06 7.22
CA LEU A 107 -0.64 -5.78 6.78
C LEU A 107 0.34 -6.87 7.27
N CYS A 108 0.11 -7.42 8.47
CA CYS A 108 0.87 -8.54 9.03
C CYS A 108 0.86 -9.81 8.16
N TRP A 109 -0.18 -10.04 7.36
CA TRP A 109 -0.16 -11.13 6.37
C TRP A 109 0.90 -10.94 5.28
N THR A 110 1.25 -9.70 4.95
CA THR A 110 2.31 -9.38 3.98
C THR A 110 3.66 -9.89 4.47
N THR A 111 4.01 -9.55 5.71
CA THR A 111 5.28 -9.94 6.34
C THR A 111 5.32 -11.45 6.57
N LYS A 112 4.21 -12.07 6.98
CA LYS A 112 4.08 -13.53 7.07
C LYS A 112 4.31 -14.24 5.74
N PHE A 113 3.71 -13.75 4.67
CA PHE A 113 3.89 -14.30 3.31
C PHE A 113 5.35 -14.23 2.85
N LEU A 114 6.00 -13.09 3.07
CA LEU A 114 7.41 -12.93 2.70
C LEU A 114 8.33 -13.86 3.50
N GLN A 115 8.06 -14.04 4.79
CA GLN A 115 8.82 -14.97 5.65
C GLN A 115 8.60 -16.43 5.23
N HIS A 116 7.36 -16.81 4.93
CA HIS A 116 7.02 -18.17 4.54
C HIS A 116 7.81 -18.64 3.31
N TYR A 117 7.98 -17.78 2.31
CA TYR A 117 8.71 -18.11 1.07
C TYR A 117 10.17 -17.63 1.02
N ARG A 118 10.75 -17.15 2.13
CA ARG A 118 12.12 -16.60 2.16
C ARG A 118 13.15 -17.59 1.61
N ASN A 119 13.04 -18.86 2.02
CA ASN A 119 14.02 -19.89 1.67
C ASN A 119 13.93 -20.36 0.22
N ASP A 120 12.90 -19.94 -0.51
CA ASP A 120 12.74 -20.31 -1.90
C ASP A 120 13.41 -19.32 -2.87
N LEU A 121 13.95 -18.23 -2.36
CA LEU A 121 14.70 -17.27 -3.16
C LEU A 121 16.08 -17.83 -3.49
N SER A 122 16.60 -17.50 -4.67
CA SER A 122 18.00 -17.75 -5.00
C SER A 122 18.92 -17.02 -4.01
N ALA A 123 20.16 -17.50 -3.85
CA ALA A 123 21.12 -16.86 -2.96
C ALA A 123 21.35 -15.37 -3.32
N GLU A 124 21.36 -15.05 -4.61
CA GLU A 124 21.45 -13.68 -5.13
C GLU A 124 20.26 -12.83 -4.67
N SER A 125 19.03 -13.31 -4.86
CA SER A 125 17.83 -12.58 -4.42
C SER A 125 17.78 -12.42 -2.89
N GLN A 126 18.25 -13.42 -2.12
CA GLN A 126 18.36 -13.26 -0.67
C GLN A 126 19.32 -12.15 -0.27
N ALA A 127 20.44 -12.01 -0.99
CA ALA A 127 21.38 -10.90 -0.78
C ALA A 127 20.76 -9.54 -1.14
N ASP A 128 20.10 -9.45 -2.31
CA ASP A 128 19.46 -8.22 -2.78
C ASP A 128 18.38 -7.70 -1.81
N TYR A 129 17.60 -8.61 -1.24
CA TYR A 129 16.49 -8.28 -0.34
C TYR A 129 16.84 -8.38 1.15
N GLN A 130 18.12 -8.51 1.52
CA GLN A 130 18.53 -8.67 2.92
C GLN A 130 18.00 -7.54 3.83
N LYS A 131 18.09 -6.29 3.38
CA LYS A 131 17.59 -5.12 4.15
C LYS A 131 16.07 -5.09 4.26
N VAL A 132 15.37 -5.56 3.21
CA VAL A 132 13.92 -5.68 3.22
C VAL A 132 13.52 -6.75 4.23
N TYR A 133 14.20 -7.89 4.25
CA TYR A 133 13.91 -8.96 5.18
C TYR A 133 14.22 -8.62 6.64
N ALA A 134 15.31 -7.90 6.92
CA ALA A 134 15.59 -7.40 8.25
C ALA A 134 14.46 -6.49 8.78
N TRP A 135 13.91 -5.63 7.90
CA TRP A 135 12.77 -4.78 8.24
C TRP A 135 11.48 -5.60 8.42
N VAL A 136 11.22 -6.57 7.54
CA VAL A 136 10.08 -7.49 7.63
C VAL A 136 10.08 -8.24 8.97
N ASP A 137 11.23 -8.74 9.42
CA ASP A 137 11.34 -9.48 10.67
C ASP A 137 11.06 -8.59 11.89
N ALA A 138 11.63 -7.39 11.90
CA ALA A 138 11.38 -6.41 12.95
C ALA A 138 9.88 -6.04 13.03
N LYS A 139 9.27 -5.76 11.87
CA LYS A 139 7.85 -5.40 11.79
C LYS A 139 6.93 -6.56 12.17
N GLN A 140 7.18 -7.77 11.68
CA GLN A 140 6.38 -8.96 12.04
C GLN A 140 6.37 -9.16 13.57
N SER A 141 7.55 -9.12 14.20
CA SER A 141 7.67 -9.31 15.64
C SER A 141 6.87 -8.27 16.43
N LEU A 142 7.01 -6.99 16.05
CA LEU A 142 6.31 -5.89 16.67
C LEU A 142 4.79 -5.96 16.47
N TRP A 143 4.34 -6.26 15.25
CA TRP A 143 2.91 -6.30 14.92
C TRP A 143 2.22 -7.48 15.59
N ILE A 144 2.84 -8.67 15.59
CA ILE A 144 2.33 -9.83 16.37
C ILE A 144 2.20 -9.45 17.84
N LYS A 145 3.20 -8.78 18.42
CA LYS A 145 3.13 -8.33 19.82
C LYS A 145 1.93 -7.41 20.05
N LYS A 146 1.76 -6.37 19.24
CA LYS A 146 0.61 -5.44 19.35
C LYS A 146 -0.75 -6.16 19.21
N LEU A 147 -0.85 -7.12 18.28
CA LEU A 147 -2.07 -7.90 18.08
C LEU A 147 -2.35 -8.84 19.26
N ASN A 148 -1.33 -9.47 19.84
CA ASN A 148 -1.46 -10.30 21.04
C ASN A 148 -1.89 -9.50 22.27
N GLU A 149 -1.42 -8.27 22.41
CA GLU A 149 -1.81 -7.37 23.50
C GLU A 149 -3.26 -6.85 23.36
N SER A 150 -3.81 -6.86 22.14
CA SER A 150 -5.10 -6.23 21.85
C SER A 150 -6.25 -7.20 21.59
N PHE A 151 -5.97 -8.37 21.02
CA PHE A 151 -6.99 -9.34 20.61
C PHE A 151 -6.85 -10.66 21.35
N SER A 152 -7.98 -11.25 21.75
CA SER A 152 -8.00 -12.65 22.18
C SER A 152 -7.71 -13.60 21.01
N LYS A 153 -7.32 -14.85 21.30
CA LYS A 153 -6.82 -15.81 20.30
C LYS A 153 -7.81 -16.11 19.16
N ASP A 154 -9.11 -16.00 19.42
CA ASP A 154 -10.16 -16.44 18.48
C ASP A 154 -10.94 -15.27 17.84
N GLU A 155 -10.66 -14.02 18.25
CA GLU A 155 -11.45 -12.85 17.87
C GLU A 155 -11.42 -12.54 16.37
N LEU A 156 -10.28 -12.84 15.72
CA LEU A 156 -10.04 -12.56 14.31
C LEU A 156 -10.28 -13.76 13.38
N GLY A 157 -10.56 -14.94 13.95
CA GLY A 157 -10.85 -16.18 13.22
C GLY A 157 -9.79 -16.53 12.17
N GLU A 158 -10.23 -16.94 10.98
CA GLU A 158 -9.34 -17.37 9.88
C GLU A 158 -8.47 -16.24 9.30
N ASN A 159 -8.85 -14.98 9.56
CA ASN A 159 -8.12 -13.80 9.07
C ASN A 159 -7.01 -13.36 10.01
N ASP A 160 -6.82 -14.05 11.13
CA ASP A 160 -5.79 -13.74 12.11
C ASP A 160 -4.39 -14.05 11.57
N CYS A 161 -3.54 -13.03 11.41
CA CYS A 161 -2.18 -13.23 10.91
C CYS A 161 -1.28 -14.01 11.90
N ARG A 162 -1.69 -14.12 13.18
CA ARG A 162 -0.95 -14.81 14.23
C ARG A 162 -1.01 -16.35 14.09
N ASN A 163 -2.00 -16.86 13.36
CA ASN A 163 -2.24 -18.30 13.14
C ASN A 163 -1.41 -18.83 11.98
#